data_AF-A0A6C0DKK4-F1
#
_entry.id   AF-A0A6C0DKK4-F1
#
_cell.length_a   1.000
_cell.length_b   1.000
_cell.length_c   1.000
_cell.angle_alpha   90.00
_cell.angle_beta   90.00
_cell.angle_gamma   90.00
#
_symmetry.space_group_name_H-M   'P 1'
#
loop_
_entity.id
_entity.type
_entity.pdbx_description
1 polymer ?
#
loop_
_entity_poly.entity_id
_entity_poly.type
_entity_poly.pdbx_seq_one_letter_code
_entity_poly.pdbx_strand_id
1 'polypeptide(L)'
;MSEFSCEFCKSEFKDKSNLQRHIKTSKKCLSKRTSTEYAKTESAETKSSETKSTETAETADYNRDDLLTKYNEALKELEEKKKELAYVKEEFIKLSKYKDRDNKKKVVYDVQMFCICGMLEFMRANNMRPILDETMTEQFKVNLDKFERDVTITITKKK
;
A
#
# COMPACT_ATOMS: atom_id res chain seq x y z
N MET A 1 -28.48 16.13 30.05
CA MET A 1 -27.10 15.91 30.54
C MET A 1 -26.28 15.43 29.35
N SER A 2 -25.12 16.04 29.10
CA SER A 2 -24.17 15.62 28.07
C SER A 2 -23.24 14.58 28.68
N GLU A 3 -23.29 13.34 28.20
CA GLU A 3 -22.50 12.24 28.76
C GLU A 3 -21.19 12.01 28.00
N PHE A 4 -21.04 12.57 26.78
CA PHE A 4 -19.93 12.27 25.90
C PHE A 4 -19.18 13.53 25.47
N SER A 5 -17.94 13.69 25.93
CA SER A 5 -17.07 14.79 25.52
C SER A 5 -15.91 14.31 24.65
N CYS A 6 -15.57 15.06 23.61
CA CYS A 6 -14.38 14.77 22.80
C CYS A 6 -13.11 15.22 23.51
N GLU A 7 -12.16 14.32 23.75
CA GLU A 7 -10.89 14.66 24.42
C GLU A 7 -10.02 15.66 23.63
N PHE A 8 -10.16 15.67 22.29
CA PHE A 8 -9.32 16.51 21.42
C PHE A 8 -9.77 17.96 21.31
N CYS A 9 -11.09 18.20 21.36
CA CYS A 9 -11.68 19.53 21.15
C CYS A 9 -12.62 19.97 22.29
N LYS A 10 -12.84 19.10 23.28
CA LYS A 10 -13.72 19.30 24.44
C LYS A 10 -15.17 19.64 24.09
N SER A 11 -15.61 19.29 22.87
CA SER A 11 -17.03 19.43 22.50
C SER A 11 -17.86 18.35 23.18
N GLU A 12 -19.02 18.74 23.67
CA GLU A 12 -19.97 17.86 24.35
C GLU A 12 -21.06 17.37 23.39
N PHE A 13 -21.42 16.10 23.55
CA PHE A 13 -22.40 15.40 22.73
C PHE A 13 -23.38 14.66 23.62
N LYS A 14 -24.62 14.55 23.13
CA LYS A 14 -25.68 13.80 23.80
C LYS A 14 -25.51 12.29 23.65
N ASP A 15 -24.92 11.84 22.54
CA ASP A 15 -24.79 10.42 22.21
C ASP A 15 -23.38 10.04 21.74
N LYS A 16 -22.98 8.80 22.01
CA LYS A 16 -21.72 8.21 21.54
C LYS A 16 -21.59 8.21 20.01
N SER A 17 -22.69 8.00 19.28
CA SER A 17 -22.70 8.02 17.81
C SER A 17 -22.32 9.39 17.26
N ASN A 18 -22.79 10.46 17.91
CA ASN A 18 -22.46 11.83 17.53
C ASN A 18 -20.99 12.17 17.80
N LEU A 19 -20.45 11.70 18.93
CA LEU A 19 -19.02 11.81 19.22
C LEU A 19 -18.16 11.04 18.19
N GLN A 20 -18.53 9.81 17.83
CA GLN A 20 -17.81 9.02 16.84
C GLN A 20 -17.83 9.68 15.46
N ARG A 21 -19.00 10.18 15.02
CA ARG A 21 -19.11 10.93 13.78
C ARG A 21 -18.25 12.19 13.81
N HIS A 22 -18.24 12.91 14.93
CA HIS A 22 -17.41 14.09 15.11
C HIS A 22 -15.91 13.78 14.95
N ILE A 23 -15.40 12.71 15.58
CA ILE A 23 -13.99 12.32 15.45
C ILE A 23 -13.62 11.98 14.00
N LYS A 24 -14.53 11.34 13.25
CA LYS A 24 -14.31 10.96 11.85
C LYS A 24 -14.43 12.10 10.83
N THR A 25 -15.14 13.17 11.16
CA THR A 25 -15.47 14.23 10.18
C THR A 25 -14.79 15.55 10.51
N SER A 26 -14.48 15.80 11.78
CA SER A 26 -13.88 17.06 12.21
C SER A 26 -12.38 17.08 11.92
N LYS A 27 -11.96 17.96 11.00
CA LYS A 27 -10.54 18.18 10.64
C LYS A 27 -9.65 18.45 11.87
N LYS A 28 -10.20 19.05 12.92
CA LYS A 28 -9.49 19.38 14.17
C LYS A 28 -9.15 18.13 15.00
N CYS A 29 -9.94 17.06 14.86
CA CYS A 29 -9.83 15.84 15.66
C CYS A 29 -9.26 14.67 14.85
N LEU A 30 -9.44 14.69 13.53
CA LEU A 30 -8.90 13.69 12.59
C LEU A 30 -7.38 13.56 12.67
N SER A 31 -6.66 14.68 12.78
CA SER A 31 -5.19 14.68 12.81
C SER A 31 -4.58 14.14 14.11
N LYS A 32 -5.37 13.99 15.18
CA LYS A 32 -4.89 13.58 16.50
C LYS A 32 -5.23 12.14 16.87
N ARG A 33 -6.11 11.49 16.10
CA ARG A 33 -6.47 10.08 16.30
C ARG A 33 -5.35 9.14 15.85
N THR A 34 -4.64 9.48 14.78
CA THR A 34 -3.58 8.64 14.19
C THR A 34 -2.37 8.47 15.11
N SER A 35 -2.22 9.29 16.15
CA SER A 35 -1.12 9.19 17.12
C SER A 35 -1.43 8.37 18.38
N THR A 36 -2.71 8.09 18.70
CA THR A 36 -3.10 7.51 20.00
C THR A 36 -3.66 6.09 19.92
N GLU A 37 -3.82 5.51 18.72
CA GLU A 37 -4.30 4.14 18.54
C GLU A 37 -3.28 3.05 18.96
N TYR A 38 -2.05 3.42 19.35
CA TYR A 38 -1.01 2.49 19.80
C TYR A 38 -0.84 2.34 21.33
N ALA A 39 -1.68 2.97 22.17
CA ALA A 39 -1.43 3.00 23.62
C ALA A 39 -2.61 2.61 24.52
N LYS A 40 -3.69 1.98 24.00
CA LYS A 40 -4.85 1.66 24.86
C LYS A 40 -5.52 0.32 24.52
N THR A 41 -4.79 -0.75 24.80
CA THR A 41 -5.34 -2.10 25.06
C THR A 41 -4.84 -2.57 26.42
N GLU A 42 -5.21 -1.87 27.48
CA GLU A 42 -5.07 -2.36 28.85
C GLU A 42 -6.01 -1.52 29.72
N SER A 43 -6.74 -2.18 30.61
CA SER A 43 -7.72 -1.65 31.57
C SER A 43 -9.12 -1.29 31.02
N ALA A 44 -9.99 -2.30 30.93
CA ALA A 44 -11.20 -2.35 31.75
C ALA A 44 -12.01 -3.63 31.45
N GLU A 45 -11.74 -4.70 32.21
CA GLU A 45 -12.78 -5.64 32.63
C GLU A 45 -12.30 -6.41 33.85
N THR A 46 -12.85 -6.07 35.01
CA THR A 46 -12.75 -6.85 36.23
C THR A 46 -14.13 -6.82 36.88
N LYS A 47 -14.86 -7.93 36.77
CA LYS A 47 -15.47 -8.66 37.90
C LYS A 47 -16.37 -9.82 37.42
N SER A 48 -16.28 -10.93 38.16
CA SER A 48 -17.18 -12.11 38.17
C SER A 48 -16.96 -13.07 36.99
N SER A 49 -16.63 -14.35 37.15
CA SER A 49 -17.06 -15.33 38.17
C SER A 49 -16.11 -16.54 38.20
N GLU A 50 -15.91 -17.10 39.38
CA GLU A 50 -15.30 -18.42 39.60
C GLU A 50 -16.15 -19.52 38.95
N THR A 51 -15.59 -20.23 37.97
CA THR A 51 -15.93 -21.63 37.69
C THR A 51 -14.68 -22.40 37.32
N LYS A 52 -14.36 -23.34 38.20
CA LYS A 52 -13.34 -24.37 38.13
C LYS A 52 -13.66 -25.35 37.00
N SER A 53 -12.84 -25.37 35.95
CA SER A 53 -12.76 -26.49 35.02
C SER A 53 -11.34 -26.58 34.47
N THR A 54 -10.74 -27.73 34.77
CA THR A 54 -9.44 -28.23 34.34
C THR A 54 -9.43 -28.44 32.82
N GLU A 55 -8.78 -27.54 32.11
CA GLU A 55 -8.31 -27.77 30.74
C GLU A 55 -6.80 -27.61 30.75
N THR A 56 -6.11 -28.63 30.25
CA THR A 56 -4.66 -28.69 30.09
C THR A 56 -4.19 -27.55 29.19
N ALA A 57 -3.71 -26.49 29.84
CA ALA A 57 -3.05 -25.36 29.24
C ALA A 57 -1.64 -25.76 28.77
N GLU A 58 -1.55 -26.34 27.58
CA GLU A 58 -0.32 -26.23 26.78
C GLU A 58 -0.25 -24.79 26.27
N THR A 59 0.31 -23.93 27.12
CA THR A 59 0.56 -22.53 26.79
C THR A 59 1.53 -22.46 25.63
N ALA A 60 1.08 -21.93 24.50
CA ALA A 60 1.91 -21.55 23.37
C ALA A 60 2.86 -20.43 23.80
N ASP A 61 4.01 -20.82 24.36
CA ASP A 61 5.12 -19.95 24.72
C ASP A 61 5.84 -19.55 23.43
N TYR A 62 5.21 -18.65 22.66
CA TYR A 62 5.83 -18.05 21.48
C TYR A 62 7.01 -17.22 21.96
N ASN A 63 8.21 -17.77 21.75
CA ASN A 63 9.46 -17.20 22.18
C ASN A 63 9.64 -15.81 21.53
N ARG A 64 9.52 -14.75 22.34
CA ARG A 64 9.56 -13.35 21.90
C ARG A 64 10.78 -13.04 21.03
N ASP A 65 11.89 -13.70 21.31
CA ASP A 65 13.17 -13.53 20.62
C ASP A 65 13.14 -14.09 19.19
N ASP A 66 12.39 -15.16 18.92
CA ASP A 66 12.20 -15.71 17.56
C ASP A 66 11.40 -14.73 16.69
N LEU A 67 10.35 -14.14 17.27
CA LEU A 67 9.54 -13.12 16.61
C LEU A 67 10.34 -11.85 16.29
N LEU A 68 11.19 -11.40 17.22
CA LEU A 68 12.05 -10.25 17.01
C LEU A 68 13.10 -10.51 15.93
N THR A 69 13.65 -11.73 15.89
CA THR A 69 14.61 -12.14 14.86
C THR A 69 13.97 -12.11 13.47
N LYS A 70 12.79 -12.72 13.30
CA LYS A 70 12.04 -12.71 12.03
C LYS A 70 11.70 -11.29 11.56
N TYR A 71 11.32 -10.41 12.48
CA TYR A 71 11.03 -9.01 12.15
C TYR A 71 12.27 -8.26 11.63
N ASN A 72 13.42 -8.45 12.28
CA ASN A 72 14.66 -7.80 11.87
C ASN A 72 15.18 -8.33 10.52
N GLU A 73 15.01 -9.62 10.25
CA GLU A 73 15.34 -10.21 8.94
C GLU A 73 14.45 -9.63 7.83
N ALA A 74 13.14 -9.52 8.06
CA ALA A 74 12.22 -8.91 7.10
C ALA A 74 12.53 -7.43 6.82
N LEU A 75 12.96 -6.68 7.84
CA LEU A 75 13.42 -5.31 7.67
C LEU A 75 14.66 -5.22 6.77
N LYS A 76 15.62 -6.13 6.97
CA LYS A 76 16.84 -6.19 6.15
C LYS A 76 16.51 -6.49 4.68
N GLU A 77 15.63 -7.45 4.43
CA GLU A 77 15.17 -7.79 3.06
C GLU A 77 14.49 -6.58 2.39
N LEU A 78 13.68 -5.83 3.15
CA LEU A 78 13.01 -4.63 2.67
C LEU A 78 14.00 -3.51 2.32
N GLU A 79 15.08 -3.36 3.09
CA GLU A 79 16.15 -2.41 2.78
C GLU A 79 16.94 -2.78 1.53
N GLU A 80 17.19 -4.07 1.29
CA GLU A 80 17.83 -4.56 0.06
C GLU A 80 16.95 -4.28 -1.17
N LYS A 81 15.66 -4.61 -1.11
CA LYS A 81 14.68 -4.29 -2.18
C LYS A 81 14.59 -2.79 -2.48
N LYS A 82 14.73 -1.92 -1.46
CA LYS A 82 14.78 -0.47 -1.66
C LYS A 82 16.01 -0.03 -2.47
N LYS A 83 17.17 -0.67 -2.25
CA LYS A 83 18.40 -0.38 -3.01
C LYS A 83 18.27 -0.82 -4.47
N GLU A 84 17.69 -1.99 -4.72
CA GLU A 84 17.39 -2.45 -6.08
C GLU A 84 16.46 -1.48 -6.82
N LEU A 85 15.38 -1.04 -6.16
CA LEU A 85 14.46 -0.07 -6.73
C LEU A 85 15.14 1.28 -7.03
N ALA A 86 16.07 1.71 -6.18
CA ALA A 86 16.85 2.93 -6.41
C ALA A 86 17.75 2.80 -7.65
N TYR A 87 18.41 1.65 -7.83
CA TYR A 87 19.21 1.37 -9.02
C TYR A 87 18.38 1.40 -10.31
N VAL A 88 17.22 0.73 -10.32
CA VAL A 88 16.30 0.72 -11.47
C VAL A 88 15.82 2.14 -11.82
N LYS A 89 15.54 2.97 -10.80
CA LYS A 89 15.17 4.37 -11.01
C LYS A 89 16.30 5.18 -11.66
N GLU A 90 17.54 5.01 -11.24
CA GLU A 90 18.69 5.69 -11.83
C GLU A 90 18.90 5.28 -13.31
N GLU A 91 18.80 3.99 -13.63
CA GLU A 91 18.87 3.51 -15.02
C GLU A 91 17.73 4.07 -15.88
N PHE A 92 16.51 4.15 -15.34
CA PHE A 92 15.39 4.78 -16.04
C PHE A 92 15.65 6.26 -16.33
N ILE A 93 16.21 6.99 -15.35
CA ILE A 93 16.58 8.40 -15.55
C ILE A 93 17.63 8.53 -16.66
N LYS A 94 18.64 7.64 -16.71
CA LYS A 94 19.65 7.63 -17.79
C LYS A 94 19.00 7.40 -19.16
N LEU A 95 18.11 6.41 -19.28
CA LEU A 95 17.39 6.12 -20.52
C LEU A 95 16.49 7.27 -20.95
N SER A 96 15.82 7.94 -20.00
CA SER A 96 14.98 9.12 -20.31
C SER A 96 15.78 10.30 -20.86
N LYS A 97 17.08 10.41 -20.50
CA LYS A 97 17.98 11.44 -21.00
C LYS A 97 18.57 11.11 -22.37
N TYR A 98 18.44 9.87 -22.85
CA TYR A 98 18.82 9.46 -24.19
C TYR A 98 17.82 10.06 -25.21
N LYS A 99 17.97 11.37 -25.46
CA LYS A 99 17.27 12.06 -26.54
C LYS A 99 17.97 11.68 -27.84
N ASP A 100 17.30 10.88 -28.66
CA ASP A 100 17.70 10.67 -30.05
C ASP A 100 17.88 12.02 -30.74
N ARG A 101 19.12 12.33 -31.17
CA ARG A 101 19.42 13.55 -31.93
C ARG A 101 18.71 13.57 -33.28
N ASP A 102 18.37 12.39 -33.83
CA ASP A 102 17.93 12.26 -35.21
C ASP A 102 16.47 11.78 -35.38
N ASN A 103 15.74 11.46 -34.29
CA ASN A 103 14.39 10.90 -34.42
C ASN A 103 13.41 11.28 -33.30
N LYS A 104 13.02 12.56 -33.28
CA LYS A 104 12.19 13.22 -32.25
C LYS A 104 10.81 12.60 -31.92
N LYS A 105 10.34 11.54 -32.59
CA LYS A 105 8.97 11.04 -32.42
C LYS A 105 8.81 9.56 -32.04
N LYS A 106 9.87 8.72 -32.08
CA LYS A 106 9.70 7.26 -31.96
C LYS A 106 10.07 6.65 -30.60
N VAL A 107 11.05 7.21 -29.87
CA VAL A 107 11.59 6.58 -28.64
C VAL A 107 10.70 6.74 -27.40
N VAL A 108 9.82 7.74 -27.38
CA VAL A 108 8.99 8.04 -26.19
C VAL A 108 8.03 6.89 -25.85
N TYR A 109 7.55 6.16 -26.86
CA TYR A 109 6.61 5.05 -26.65
C TYR A 109 7.27 3.79 -26.07
N ASP A 110 8.52 3.50 -26.45
CA ASP A 110 9.21 2.29 -26.00
C ASP A 110 9.52 2.36 -24.50
N VAL A 111 10.02 3.51 -24.02
CA VAL A 111 10.35 3.70 -22.60
C VAL A 111 9.10 3.63 -21.72
N GLN A 112 7.98 4.19 -22.18
CA GLN A 112 6.72 4.15 -21.45
C GLN A 112 6.11 2.74 -21.42
N MET A 113 6.24 1.98 -22.51
CA MET A 113 5.82 0.57 -22.59
C MET A 113 6.65 -0.35 -21.70
N PHE A 114 7.97 -0.17 -21.64
CA PHE A 114 8.82 -0.95 -20.72
C PHE A 114 8.43 -0.72 -19.25
N CYS A 115 8.07 0.51 -18.87
CA CYS A 115 7.58 0.80 -17.53
C CYS A 115 6.26 0.12 -17.20
N ILE A 116 5.30 0.14 -18.12
CA ILE A 116 3.98 -0.46 -17.90
C ILE A 116 4.09 -1.98 -17.80
N CYS A 117 4.84 -2.62 -18.72
CA CYS A 117 5.07 -4.07 -18.67
C CYS A 117 5.82 -4.48 -17.39
N GLY A 118 6.87 -3.76 -17.01
CA GLY A 118 7.61 -4.04 -15.78
C GLY A 118 6.76 -3.89 -14.52
N MET A 119 5.89 -2.87 -14.45
CA MET A 119 4.94 -2.71 -13.34
C MET A 119 3.92 -3.85 -13.28
N LEU A 120 3.41 -4.31 -14.43
CA LEU A 120 2.44 -5.41 -14.50
C LEU A 120 3.06 -6.75 -14.06
N GLU A 121 4.29 -7.04 -14.48
CA GLU A 121 5.01 -8.24 -14.04
C GLU A 121 5.34 -8.19 -12.55
N PHE A 122 5.78 -7.04 -12.03
CA PHE A 122 6.02 -6.85 -10.61
C PHE A 122 4.75 -7.07 -9.77
N MET A 123 3.61 -6.51 -10.20
CA MET A 123 2.34 -6.71 -9.50
C MET A 123 1.90 -8.18 -9.52
N ARG A 124 2.09 -8.87 -10.66
CA ARG A 124 1.78 -10.31 -10.78
C ARG A 124 2.66 -11.16 -9.87
N ALA A 125 3.97 -10.89 -9.81
CA ALA A 125 4.91 -11.64 -8.96
C ALA A 125 4.60 -11.53 -7.46
N ASN A 126 4.00 -10.41 -7.04
CA ASN A 126 3.64 -10.15 -5.64
C ASN A 126 2.18 -10.48 -5.32
N ASN A 127 1.44 -11.16 -6.21
CA ASN A 127 0.00 -11.40 -6.07
C ASN A 127 -0.82 -10.13 -5.78
N MET A 128 -0.32 -8.96 -6.20
CA MET A 128 -1.04 -7.71 -6.06
C MET A 128 -2.05 -7.61 -7.19
N ARG A 129 -3.36 -7.64 -6.86
CA ARG A 129 -4.37 -7.19 -7.80
C ARG A 129 -4.20 -5.68 -7.97
N PRO A 130 -3.95 -5.18 -9.19
CA PRO A 130 -3.99 -3.75 -9.40
C PRO A 130 -5.38 -3.25 -9.03
N ILE A 131 -5.45 -2.26 -8.14
CA ILE A 131 -6.66 -1.44 -7.95
C ILE A 131 -6.69 -0.45 -9.14
N LEU A 132 -6.78 -0.99 -10.35
CA LEU A 132 -7.06 -0.22 -11.54
C LEU A 132 -8.57 -0.24 -11.68
N ASP A 133 -9.17 0.94 -11.71
CA ASP A 133 -10.55 1.12 -12.14
C ASP A 133 -10.75 0.38 -13.48
N GLU A 134 -11.91 -0.24 -13.68
CA GLU A 134 -12.25 -0.97 -14.92
C GLU A 134 -11.99 -0.09 -16.15
N THR A 135 -12.19 1.22 -16.00
CA THR A 135 -11.90 2.24 -17.02
C THR A 135 -10.43 2.32 -17.42
N MET A 136 -9.49 2.16 -16.49
CA MET A 136 -8.05 2.19 -16.79
C MET A 136 -7.60 0.90 -17.46
N THR A 137 -8.17 -0.24 -17.06
CA THR A 137 -7.86 -1.54 -17.67
C THR A 137 -8.29 -1.59 -19.14
N GLU A 138 -9.46 -1.03 -19.47
CA GLU A 138 -9.95 -0.86 -20.84
C GLU A 138 -9.02 0.05 -21.66
N GLN A 139 -8.59 1.20 -21.11
CA GLN A 139 -7.65 2.09 -21.79
C GLN A 139 -6.29 1.43 -22.05
N PHE A 140 -5.79 0.62 -21.11
CA PHE A 140 -4.56 -0.14 -21.30
C PHE A 140 -4.71 -1.17 -22.43
N LYS A 141 -5.81 -1.91 -22.50
CA LYS A 141 -6.07 -2.87 -23.59
C LYS A 141 -6.13 -2.19 -24.96
N VAL A 142 -6.86 -1.09 -25.09
CA VAL A 142 -6.97 -0.35 -26.36
C VAL A 142 -5.61 0.18 -26.82
N ASN A 143 -4.77 0.64 -25.89
CA ASN A 143 -3.41 1.08 -26.20
C ASN A 143 -2.50 -0.09 -26.62
N LEU A 144 -2.65 -1.27 -26.00
CA LEU A 144 -1.92 -2.48 -26.36
C LEU A 144 -2.28 -2.96 -27.78
N ASP A 145 -3.58 -3.04 -28.10
CA ASP A 145 -4.08 -3.49 -29.42
C ASP A 145 -3.68 -2.52 -30.55
N LYS A 146 -3.59 -1.22 -30.25
CA LYS A 146 -3.08 -0.23 -31.20
C LYS A 146 -1.57 -0.40 -31.42
N PHE A 147 -0.83 -0.67 -30.36
CA PHE A 147 0.61 -0.90 -30.42
C PHE A 147 0.98 -2.17 -31.20
N GLU A 148 0.30 -3.30 -30.97
CA GLU A 148 0.55 -4.53 -31.71
C GLU A 148 0.35 -4.35 -33.22
N ARG A 149 -0.67 -3.58 -33.61
CA ARG A 149 -0.89 -3.20 -35.02
C ARG A 149 0.25 -2.35 -35.57
N ASP A 150 0.68 -1.32 -34.85
CA ASP A 150 1.74 -0.41 -35.30
C ASP A 150 3.11 -1.09 -35.40
N VAL A 151 3.43 -2.02 -34.49
CA VAL A 151 4.64 -2.86 -34.56
C VAL A 151 4.60 -3.79 -35.77
N THR A 152 3.47 -4.46 -36.00
CA THR A 152 3.30 -5.38 -37.14
C THR A 152 3.44 -4.66 -38.48
N ILE A 153 2.92 -3.42 -38.59
CA ILE A 153 3.06 -2.57 -39.78
C ILE A 153 4.53 -2.14 -39.99
N THR A 154 5.28 -1.91 -38.92
CA THR A 154 6.68 -1.48 -39.01
C THR A 154 7.60 -2.63 -39.46
N ILE A 155 7.32 -3.86 -39.04
CA ILE A 155 8.12 -5.05 -39.43
C ILE A 155 7.84 -5.44 -40.89
N THR A 156 6.61 -5.31 -41.36
CA THR A 156 6.22 -5.68 -42.74
C THR A 156 6.72 -4.71 -43.81
N LYS A 157 6.97 -3.43 -43.47
CA LYS A 157 7.55 -2.42 -44.39
C LYS A 157 9.07 -2.46 -44.54
N LYS A 158 9.75 -3.32 -43.77
CA LYS A 158 11.22 -3.45 -43.77
C LYS A 158 11.73 -4.73 -44.49
N LYS A 159 10.84 -5.47 -45.15
CA LYS A 159 11.20 -6.53 -46.11
C LYS A 159 11.06 -6.00 -47.53
#